data_AF-A0A9E4J3N6-F1
#
_entry.id   AF-A0A9E4J3N6-F1
#
_cell.length_a   1.000
_cell.length_b   1.000
_cell.length_c   1.000
_cell.angle_alpha   90.00
_cell.angle_beta   90.00
_cell.angle_gamma   90.00
#
_symmetry.space_group_name_H-M   'P 1'
#
loop_
_entity.id
_entity.type
_entity.pdbx_description
1 polymer ?
#
loop_
_entity_poly.entity_id
_entity_poly.type
_entity_poly.pdbx_seq_one_letter_code
_entity_poly.pdbx_strand_id
1 'polypeptide(L)'
;MQRPFRLSLFFLVGALAAGFGPATHASEQPALASGDLASKWKVNDDNPKANIPSVAERNADPLEFAYFLQDMAARAEGAFKASDWSGAVKYYEALATAVPEAWVSFSRLCLAYAKLGNFDIAAGNCGKAVSLTGAKVMDHLRFVEYTLKAKRFGPRDINNIEASLAHLQEHLKANPQPSLEAFKAKLSGKTEPAPSPAPPAAQALAQAEPPRKRSREEIIEAVKALQLKKVREKLEGAASEPAPVMHLPTEVGFLECRFAVRLNDAARLGRCVAQLRSQGVPDPNLLPFDWALALAEKNQAGAEAIIGRMEALGLSAQMKASMRAELERAFPRFQAPKVFVALAALLGAVAALTIYLWARRRGARPAPAV
;
A
#
# COMPACT_ATOMS: atom_id res chain seq x y z
N MET A 1 -14.61 -21.47 -17.97
CA MET A 1 -13.27 -21.09 -17.46
C MET A 1 -13.01 -19.63 -17.81
N GLN A 2 -13.28 -18.71 -16.88
CA GLN A 2 -13.02 -17.28 -17.05
C GLN A 2 -11.52 -17.02 -16.94
N ARG A 3 -10.93 -16.33 -17.92
CA ARG A 3 -9.54 -15.88 -17.85
C ARG A 3 -9.44 -14.85 -16.71
N PRO A 4 -8.43 -14.93 -15.81
CA PRO A 4 -8.28 -13.93 -14.76
C PRO A 4 -8.02 -12.56 -15.39
N PHE A 5 -8.85 -11.57 -15.05
CA PHE A 5 -8.63 -10.17 -15.39
C PHE A 5 -7.27 -9.73 -14.82
N ARG A 6 -6.26 -9.58 -15.68
CA ARG A 6 -4.96 -9.01 -15.31
C ARG A 6 -5.01 -7.52 -15.62
N LEU A 7 -5.28 -6.70 -14.60
CA LEU A 7 -5.03 -5.26 -14.64
C LEU A 7 -3.51 -5.06 -14.82
N SER A 8 -3.07 -4.88 -16.06
CA SER A 8 -1.66 -4.64 -16.39
C SER A 8 -1.45 -3.14 -16.45
N LEU A 9 -0.91 -2.57 -15.37
CA LEU A 9 -0.44 -1.20 -15.33
C LEU A 9 0.84 -1.11 -16.20
N PHE A 10 0.69 -0.67 -17.45
CA PHE A 10 1.82 -0.44 -18.35
C PHE A 10 2.52 0.87 -17.95
N PHE A 11 3.66 0.76 -17.28
CA PHE A 11 4.63 1.84 -17.18
C PHE A 11 5.49 1.84 -18.44
N LEU A 12 5.33 2.88 -19.26
CA LEU A 12 6.19 3.17 -20.41
C LEU A 12 7.49 3.79 -19.88
N VAL A 13 8.52 2.96 -19.72
CA VAL A 13 9.87 3.41 -19.35
C VAL A 13 10.62 3.76 -20.63
N GLY A 14 10.79 5.06 -20.88
CA GLY A 14 11.71 5.56 -21.90
C GLY A 14 13.16 5.31 -21.48
N ALA A 15 13.89 4.55 -22.28
CA ALA A 15 15.31 4.27 -22.06
C ALA A 15 16.16 5.48 -22.49
N LEU A 16 16.59 6.28 -21.51
CA LEU A 16 17.70 7.22 -21.65
C LEU A 16 18.96 6.52 -21.15
N ALA A 17 19.80 6.06 -22.09
CA ALA A 17 21.11 5.49 -21.80
C ALA A 17 22.10 6.61 -21.46
N ALA A 18 22.20 6.96 -20.18
CA ALA A 18 23.31 7.74 -19.65
C ALA A 18 24.37 6.76 -19.09
N GLY A 19 25.57 6.79 -19.67
CA GLY A 19 26.71 6.00 -19.22
C GLY A 19 27.20 6.49 -17.85
N PHE A 20 26.84 5.77 -16.79
CA PHE A 20 27.47 5.92 -15.49
C PHE A 20 28.61 4.90 -15.39
N GLY A 21 29.85 5.40 -15.38
CA GLY A 21 31.01 4.59 -15.01
C GLY A 21 30.88 4.15 -13.55
N PRO A 22 31.39 2.96 -13.18
CA PRO A 22 31.35 2.47 -11.81
C PRO A 22 32.22 3.37 -10.93
N ALA A 23 31.58 4.21 -10.12
CA ALA A 23 32.26 4.82 -8.99
C ALA A 23 32.56 3.71 -7.98
N THR A 24 33.80 3.23 -7.97
CA THR A 24 34.34 2.43 -6.87
C THR A 24 34.45 3.35 -5.65
N HIS A 25 33.33 3.54 -4.95
CA HIS A 25 33.38 3.97 -3.57
C HIS A 25 33.98 2.80 -2.80
N ALA A 26 35.28 2.89 -2.52
CA ALA A 26 35.87 2.16 -1.42
C ALA A 26 35.04 2.53 -0.20
N SER A 27 34.13 1.63 0.19
CA SER A 27 33.40 1.71 1.44
C SER A 27 34.45 1.55 2.53
N GLU A 28 35.04 2.66 2.95
CA GLU A 28 35.76 2.77 4.19
C GLU A 28 34.79 2.25 5.25
N GLN A 29 35.04 1.02 5.73
CA GLN A 29 34.22 0.39 6.76
C GLN A 29 34.12 1.42 7.89
N PRO A 30 32.90 1.88 8.24
CA PRO A 30 32.76 2.80 9.36
C PRO A 30 33.43 2.14 10.55
N ALA A 31 34.42 2.82 11.12
CA ALA A 31 35.12 2.36 12.31
C ALA A 31 34.07 1.88 13.31
N LEU A 32 34.19 0.61 13.72
CA LEU A 32 33.33 -0.08 14.68
C LEU A 32 32.82 0.92 15.72
N ALA A 33 31.50 1.10 15.80
CA ALA A 33 30.93 1.97 16.82
C ALA A 33 31.42 1.47 18.17
N SER A 34 32.29 2.26 18.83
CA SER A 34 32.82 1.95 20.16
C SER A 34 31.66 1.96 21.15
N GLY A 35 30.96 0.84 21.30
CA GLY A 35 29.71 0.79 22.05
C GLY A 35 28.93 -0.53 22.07
N ASP A 36 29.38 -1.58 21.37
CA ASP A 36 28.72 -2.90 21.46
C ASP A 36 28.82 -3.49 22.87
N LEU A 37 27.67 -3.94 23.38
CA LEU A 37 27.54 -4.59 24.69
C LEU A 37 28.15 -5.98 24.68
N ALA A 38 27.98 -6.73 23.59
CA ALA A 38 28.49 -8.10 23.48
C ALA A 38 30.01 -8.08 23.36
N SER A 39 30.71 -8.78 24.23
CA SER A 39 32.18 -8.87 24.20
C SER A 39 32.64 -9.99 23.26
N LYS A 40 31.91 -11.12 23.26
CA LYS A 40 32.27 -12.36 22.55
C LYS A 40 31.88 -12.37 21.07
N TRP A 41 30.67 -11.94 20.75
CA TRP A 41 30.15 -11.91 19.38
C TRP A 41 29.88 -10.48 18.96
N LYS A 42 30.56 -10.00 17.92
CA LYS A 42 30.40 -8.64 17.40
C LYS A 42 29.45 -8.62 16.20
N VAL A 43 28.61 -7.59 16.11
CA VAL A 43 27.74 -7.41 14.94
C VAL A 43 28.59 -7.01 13.74
N ASN A 44 28.54 -7.80 12.67
CA ASN A 44 29.17 -7.44 11.41
C ASN A 44 28.22 -6.55 10.61
N ASP A 45 28.50 -5.26 10.53
CA ASP A 45 27.62 -4.30 9.85
C ASP A 45 27.54 -4.53 8.34
N ASP A 46 28.52 -5.21 7.71
CA ASP A 46 28.51 -5.58 6.28
C ASP A 46 27.72 -6.87 6.01
N ASN A 47 27.69 -7.80 6.97
CA ASN A 47 26.93 -9.04 6.88
C ASN A 47 26.53 -9.56 8.28
N PRO A 48 25.46 -9.03 8.89
CA PRO A 48 25.11 -9.36 10.27
C PRO A 48 24.70 -10.83 10.46
N LYS A 49 24.35 -11.53 9.37
CA LYS A 49 24.03 -12.97 9.38
C LYS A 49 25.27 -13.85 9.57
N ALA A 50 26.44 -13.39 9.13
CA ALA A 50 27.67 -14.20 9.17
C ALA A 50 28.18 -14.45 10.59
N ASN A 51 27.88 -13.55 11.53
CA ASN A 51 28.37 -13.61 12.91
C ASN A 51 27.33 -14.15 13.90
N ILE A 52 26.22 -14.72 13.42
CA ILE A 52 25.23 -15.32 14.31
C ILE A 52 25.83 -16.61 14.91
N PRO A 53 26.03 -16.71 16.23
CA PRO A 53 26.56 -17.93 16.85
C PRO A 53 25.66 -19.14 16.58
N SER A 54 26.22 -20.34 16.62
CA SER A 54 25.46 -21.59 16.57
C SER A 54 24.56 -21.75 17.79
N VAL A 55 23.57 -22.65 17.73
CA VAL A 55 22.67 -22.90 18.86
C VAL A 55 23.44 -23.38 20.11
N ALA A 56 24.47 -24.22 19.93
CA ALA A 56 25.30 -24.70 21.03
C ALA A 56 26.07 -23.55 21.71
N GLU A 57 26.66 -22.65 20.94
CA GLU A 57 27.36 -21.46 21.44
C GLU A 57 26.42 -20.50 22.18
N ARG A 58 25.21 -20.26 21.64
CA ARG A 58 24.19 -19.43 22.30
C ARG A 58 23.80 -19.98 23.68
N ASN A 59 23.67 -21.31 23.78
CA ASN A 59 23.29 -21.97 25.02
C ASN A 59 24.45 -22.01 26.04
N ALA A 60 25.69 -21.99 25.58
CA ALA A 60 26.86 -21.93 26.44
C ALA A 60 27.04 -20.56 27.11
N ASP A 61 26.75 -19.46 26.39
CA ASP A 61 26.87 -18.09 26.91
C ASP A 61 25.60 -17.26 26.61
N PRO A 62 24.46 -17.57 27.24
CA PRO A 62 23.17 -16.94 26.89
C PRO A 62 23.13 -15.44 27.17
N LEU A 63 23.90 -14.95 28.15
CA LEU A 63 23.98 -13.52 28.45
C LEU A 63 24.71 -12.75 27.34
N GLU A 64 25.84 -13.27 26.86
CA GLU A 64 26.57 -12.68 25.73
C GLU A 64 25.71 -12.70 24.45
N PHE A 65 24.89 -13.73 24.27
CA PHE A 65 24.00 -13.80 23.12
C PHE A 65 22.87 -12.77 23.22
N ALA A 66 22.34 -12.55 24.43
CA ALA A 66 21.36 -11.49 24.67
C ALA A 66 21.93 -10.10 24.36
N TYR A 67 23.17 -9.80 24.75
CA TYR A 67 23.83 -8.55 24.38
C TYR A 67 24.00 -8.42 22.86
N PHE A 68 24.41 -9.49 22.19
CA PHE A 68 24.54 -9.49 20.72
C PHE A 68 23.22 -9.19 20.02
N LEU A 69 22.11 -9.75 20.53
CA LEU A 69 20.77 -9.44 20.02
C LEU A 69 20.37 -7.99 20.27
N GLN A 70 20.71 -7.41 21.42
CA GLN A 70 20.45 -5.99 21.72
C GLN A 70 21.22 -5.07 20.78
N ASP A 71 22.50 -5.34 20.55
CA ASP A 71 23.36 -4.58 19.63
C ASP A 71 22.81 -4.63 18.19
N MET A 72 22.34 -5.80 17.75
CA MET A 72 21.74 -5.98 16.43
C MET A 72 20.36 -5.30 16.32
N ALA A 73 19.53 -5.39 17.36
CA ALA A 73 18.23 -4.72 17.41
C ALA A 73 18.35 -3.19 17.42
N ALA A 74 19.35 -2.65 18.14
CA ALA A 74 19.63 -1.22 18.16
C ALA A 74 19.97 -0.70 16.75
N ARG A 75 20.82 -1.43 16.01
CA ARG A 75 21.15 -1.11 14.61
C ARG A 75 19.94 -1.22 13.68
N ALA A 76 19.14 -2.29 13.82
CA ALA A 76 17.93 -2.49 13.02
C ALA A 76 16.92 -1.34 13.21
N GLU A 77 16.63 -0.98 14.45
CA GLU A 77 15.72 0.13 14.77
C GLU A 77 16.32 1.49 14.39
N GLY A 78 17.64 1.67 14.50
CA GLY A 78 18.35 2.86 14.03
C GLY A 78 18.15 3.07 12.53
N ALA A 79 18.45 2.04 11.72
CA ALA A 79 18.22 2.06 10.27
C ALA A 79 16.75 2.29 9.93
N PHE A 80 15.83 1.61 10.63
CA PHE A 80 14.39 1.76 10.42
C PHE A 80 13.90 3.20 10.69
N LYS A 81 14.34 3.82 11.80
CA LYS A 81 14.01 5.21 12.13
C LYS A 81 14.63 6.20 11.14
N ALA A 82 15.84 5.91 10.65
CA ALA A 82 16.49 6.69 9.61
C ALA A 82 15.87 6.51 8.21
N SER A 83 14.82 5.69 8.08
CA SER A 83 14.23 5.29 6.78
C SER A 83 15.22 4.62 5.83
N ASP A 84 16.33 4.10 6.34
CA ASP A 84 17.21 3.19 5.60
C ASP A 84 16.58 1.79 5.61
N TRP A 85 15.61 1.60 4.72
CA TRP A 85 14.85 0.36 4.62
C TRP A 85 15.74 -0.83 4.23
N SER A 86 16.79 -0.60 3.44
CA SER A 86 17.72 -1.66 3.02
C SER A 86 18.59 -2.12 4.19
N GLY A 87 19.16 -1.17 4.94
CA GLY A 87 19.89 -1.47 6.18
C GLY A 87 18.99 -2.14 7.21
N ALA A 88 17.76 -1.65 7.40
CA ALA A 88 16.81 -2.27 8.32
C ALA A 88 16.49 -3.72 7.93
N VAL A 89 16.22 -4.01 6.65
CA VAL A 89 16.02 -5.39 6.17
C VAL A 89 17.19 -6.28 6.56
N LYS A 90 18.42 -5.83 6.27
CA LYS A 90 19.64 -6.60 6.53
C LYS A 90 19.78 -7.02 7.99
N TYR A 91 19.55 -6.11 8.95
CA TYR A 91 19.62 -6.45 10.38
C TYR A 91 18.42 -7.27 10.85
N TYR A 92 17.20 -6.96 10.42
CA TYR A 92 16.03 -7.75 10.83
C TYR A 92 16.02 -9.16 10.25
N GLU A 93 16.63 -9.41 9.09
CA GLU A 93 16.83 -10.77 8.57
C GLU A 93 17.80 -11.56 9.44
N ALA A 94 18.86 -10.92 9.92
CA ALA A 94 19.78 -11.52 10.87
C ALA A 94 19.08 -11.83 12.20
N LEU A 95 18.27 -10.91 12.73
CA LEU A 95 17.46 -11.15 13.93
C LEU A 95 16.43 -12.28 13.73
N ALA A 96 15.75 -12.32 12.59
CA ALA A 96 14.80 -13.39 12.27
C ALA A 96 15.50 -14.76 12.11
N THR A 97 16.77 -14.77 11.68
CA THR A 97 17.58 -15.99 11.61
C THR A 97 18.06 -16.41 13.01
N ALA A 98 18.45 -15.45 13.84
CA ALA A 98 18.93 -15.69 15.19
C ALA A 98 17.80 -16.14 16.14
N VAL A 99 16.59 -15.58 15.99
CA VAL A 99 15.42 -15.86 16.83
C VAL A 99 14.18 -16.05 15.94
N PRO A 100 14.02 -17.24 15.29
CA PRO A 100 12.97 -17.47 14.30
C PRO A 100 11.54 -17.54 14.87
N GLU A 101 11.40 -17.60 16.19
CA GLU A 101 10.10 -17.59 16.88
C GLU A 101 9.66 -16.18 17.30
N ALA A 102 10.52 -15.17 17.14
CA ALA A 102 10.17 -13.80 17.48
C ALA A 102 9.37 -13.14 16.34
N TRP A 103 8.06 -12.96 16.55
CA TRP A 103 7.16 -12.32 15.58
C TRP A 103 7.61 -10.89 15.19
N VAL A 104 8.25 -10.17 16.11
CA VAL A 104 8.66 -8.75 15.94
C VAL A 104 9.58 -8.58 14.72
N SER A 105 10.57 -9.45 14.54
CA SER A 105 11.52 -9.38 13.43
C SER A 105 10.79 -9.51 12.08
N PHE A 106 9.85 -10.44 11.98
CA PHE A 106 9.05 -10.64 10.76
C PHE A 106 8.07 -9.49 10.50
N SER A 107 7.45 -8.93 11.54
CA SER A 107 6.60 -7.74 11.43
C SER A 107 7.39 -6.54 10.88
N ARG A 108 8.61 -6.34 11.39
CA ARG A 108 9.52 -5.28 10.92
C ARG A 108 10.03 -5.52 9.50
N LEU A 109 10.41 -6.75 9.16
CA LEU A 109 10.77 -7.13 7.79
C LEU A 109 9.62 -6.87 6.82
N CYS A 110 8.41 -7.24 7.19
CA CYS A 110 7.23 -6.99 6.38
C CYS A 110 7.10 -5.50 6.02
N LEU A 111 7.23 -4.61 7.00
CA LEU A 111 7.20 -3.16 6.77
C LEU A 111 8.35 -2.68 5.91
N ALA A 112 9.58 -3.07 6.22
CA ALA A 112 10.77 -2.61 5.51
C ALA A 112 10.76 -3.05 4.03
N TYR A 113 10.37 -4.30 3.76
CA TYR A 113 10.19 -4.78 2.39
C TYR A 113 9.05 -4.08 1.65
N ALA A 114 7.93 -3.77 2.32
CA ALA A 114 6.84 -3.00 1.73
C ALA A 114 7.29 -1.58 1.36
N LYS A 115 8.13 -0.94 2.18
CA LYS A 115 8.71 0.38 1.88
C LYS A 115 9.66 0.36 0.69
N LEU A 116 10.29 -0.78 0.41
CA LEU A 116 11.08 -1.02 -0.80
C LEU A 116 10.23 -1.42 -2.02
N GLY A 117 8.90 -1.50 -1.90
CA GLY A 117 8.00 -1.91 -2.98
C GLY A 117 7.98 -3.43 -3.25
N ASN A 118 8.66 -4.22 -2.42
CA ASN A 118 8.78 -5.67 -2.57
C ASN A 118 7.60 -6.39 -1.89
N PHE A 119 6.37 -6.15 -2.37
CA PHE A 119 5.15 -6.63 -1.72
C PHE A 119 5.04 -8.16 -1.62
N ASP A 120 5.57 -8.92 -2.59
CA ASP A 120 5.59 -10.39 -2.50
C ASP A 120 6.41 -10.89 -1.30
N ILE A 121 7.55 -10.26 -1.01
CA ILE A 121 8.43 -10.61 0.12
C ILE A 121 7.83 -10.07 1.43
N ALA A 122 7.28 -8.86 1.39
CA ALA A 122 6.59 -8.25 2.52
C ALA A 122 5.42 -9.12 2.99
N ALA A 123 4.56 -9.57 2.07
CA ALA A 123 3.42 -10.44 2.34
C ALA A 123 3.86 -11.75 2.99
N GLY A 124 4.94 -12.39 2.49
CA GLY A 124 5.50 -13.59 3.10
C GLY A 124 5.97 -13.40 4.54
N ASN A 125 6.68 -12.29 4.81
CA ASN A 125 7.14 -11.96 6.16
C ASN A 125 5.97 -11.61 7.09
N CYS A 126 4.99 -10.84 6.62
CA CYS A 126 3.77 -10.58 7.39
C CYS A 126 3.02 -11.87 7.71
N GLY A 127 2.91 -12.78 6.74
CA GLY A 127 2.30 -14.10 6.91
C GLY A 127 2.99 -14.92 7.99
N LYS A 128 4.33 -14.89 8.03
CA LYS A 128 5.10 -15.52 9.11
C LYS A 128 4.86 -14.83 10.45
N ALA A 129 4.85 -13.49 10.50
CA ALA A 129 4.58 -12.73 11.72
C ALA A 129 3.22 -13.09 12.34
N VAL A 130 2.14 -13.11 11.55
CA VAL A 130 0.79 -13.44 12.04
C VAL A 130 0.60 -14.91 12.42
N SER A 131 1.51 -15.78 11.99
CA SER A 131 1.50 -17.21 12.38
C SER A 131 2.20 -17.47 13.71
N LEU A 132 2.93 -16.49 14.26
CA LEU A 132 3.69 -16.61 15.50
C LEU A 132 2.90 -16.03 16.69
N THR A 133 3.19 -16.54 17.88
CA THR A 133 2.58 -16.04 19.12
C THR A 133 2.96 -14.59 19.38
N GLY A 134 1.99 -13.76 19.74
CA GLY A 134 2.20 -12.34 20.06
C GLY A 134 2.00 -11.38 18.89
N ALA A 135 1.62 -11.88 17.71
CA ALA A 135 1.18 -11.06 16.60
C ALA A 135 0.08 -10.07 17.02
N LYS A 136 0.16 -8.84 16.51
CA LYS A 136 -0.80 -7.77 16.83
C LYS A 136 -1.85 -7.66 15.73
N VAL A 137 -2.98 -7.02 16.05
CA VAL A 137 -4.02 -6.62 15.09
C VAL A 137 -3.43 -5.95 13.85
N MET A 138 -2.45 -5.05 14.05
CA MET A 138 -1.77 -4.34 12.96
C MET A 138 -1.00 -5.27 12.02
N ASP A 139 -0.52 -6.42 12.49
CA ASP A 139 0.19 -7.38 11.64
C ASP A 139 -0.79 -8.09 10.69
N HIS A 140 -1.99 -8.42 11.17
CA HIS A 140 -3.05 -8.96 10.31
C HIS A 140 -3.52 -7.95 9.25
N LEU A 141 -3.70 -6.67 9.63
CA LEU A 141 -4.07 -5.62 8.68
C LEU A 141 -3.02 -5.48 7.56
N ARG A 142 -1.74 -5.40 7.93
CA ARG A 142 -0.63 -5.29 6.97
C ARG A 142 -0.49 -6.54 6.11
N PHE A 143 -0.67 -7.73 6.70
CA PHE A 143 -0.65 -8.98 5.98
C PHE A 143 -1.68 -8.98 4.84
N VAL A 144 -2.94 -8.65 5.15
CA VAL A 144 -4.00 -8.58 4.14
C VAL A 144 -3.66 -7.50 3.10
N GLU A 145 -3.30 -6.29 3.55
CA GLU A 145 -2.99 -5.18 2.65
C GLU A 145 -1.88 -5.51 1.65
N TYR A 146 -0.76 -6.06 2.12
CA TYR A 146 0.39 -6.33 1.26
C TYR A 146 0.21 -7.58 0.41
N THR A 147 -0.54 -8.57 0.89
CA THR A 147 -0.90 -9.74 0.08
C THR A 147 -1.80 -9.32 -1.10
N LEU A 148 -2.71 -8.35 -0.90
CA LEU A 148 -3.54 -7.81 -1.99
C LEU A 148 -2.73 -6.98 -3.01
N LYS A 149 -1.59 -6.40 -2.60
CA LYS A 149 -0.66 -5.66 -3.47
C LYS A 149 0.39 -6.55 -4.14
N ALA A 150 0.57 -7.79 -3.67
CA ALA A 150 1.55 -8.72 -4.23
C ALA A 150 1.20 -9.09 -5.68
N LYS A 151 2.24 -9.31 -6.49
CA LYS A 151 2.04 -9.71 -7.90
C LYS A 151 1.49 -11.13 -7.97
N ARG A 152 2.00 -12.01 -7.11
CA ARG A 152 1.48 -13.37 -6.96
C ARG A 152 0.31 -13.34 -5.98
N PHE A 153 -0.79 -13.95 -6.41
CA PHE A 153 -2.00 -14.06 -5.63
C PHE A 153 -2.70 -15.36 -6.03
N GLY A 154 -2.75 -16.33 -5.11
CA GLY A 154 -3.30 -17.65 -5.37
C GLY A 154 -4.14 -18.20 -4.22
N PRO A 155 -4.62 -19.45 -4.33
CA PRO A 155 -5.54 -20.05 -3.36
C PRO A 155 -5.02 -20.04 -1.91
N ARG A 156 -3.70 -20.22 -1.72
CA ARG A 156 -3.09 -20.14 -0.39
C ARG A 156 -3.23 -18.74 0.22
N ASP A 157 -3.04 -17.70 -0.59
CA ASP A 157 -3.15 -16.31 -0.15
C ASP A 157 -4.60 -15.97 0.22
N ILE A 158 -5.56 -16.48 -0.57
CA ILE A 158 -7.00 -16.34 -0.31
C ILE A 158 -7.33 -16.92 1.07
N ASN A 159 -6.96 -18.18 1.33
CA ASN A 159 -7.24 -18.84 2.61
C ASN A 159 -6.59 -18.11 3.79
N ASN A 160 -5.34 -17.66 3.62
CA ASN A 160 -4.63 -16.93 4.68
C ASN A 160 -5.27 -15.56 4.97
N ILE A 161 -5.71 -14.84 3.94
CA ILE A 161 -6.43 -13.57 4.09
C ILE A 161 -7.75 -13.82 4.82
N GLU A 162 -8.50 -14.86 4.46
CA GLU A 162 -9.75 -15.21 5.14
C GLU A 162 -9.53 -15.52 6.62
N ALA A 163 -8.50 -16.30 6.96
CA ALA A 163 -8.15 -16.55 8.35
C ALA A 163 -7.79 -15.26 9.11
N SER A 164 -7.05 -14.34 8.48
CA SER A 164 -6.70 -13.05 9.10
C SER A 164 -7.90 -12.13 9.26
N LEU A 165 -8.80 -12.07 8.28
CA LEU A 165 -10.05 -11.31 8.38
C LEU A 165 -10.96 -11.86 9.48
N ALA A 166 -11.10 -13.19 9.57
CA ALA A 166 -11.87 -13.83 10.64
C ALA A 166 -11.29 -13.51 12.03
N HIS A 167 -9.96 -13.54 12.18
CA HIS A 167 -9.30 -13.14 13.43
C HIS A 167 -9.57 -11.67 13.79
N LEU A 168 -9.48 -10.76 12.81
CA LEU A 168 -9.77 -9.34 13.01
C LEU A 168 -11.24 -9.09 13.40
N GLN A 169 -12.18 -9.78 12.76
CA GLN A 169 -13.60 -9.71 13.11
C GLN A 169 -13.87 -10.22 14.52
N GLU A 170 -13.23 -11.31 14.92
CA GLU A 170 -13.36 -11.83 16.29
C GLU A 170 -12.77 -10.87 17.32
N HIS A 171 -11.61 -10.27 17.02
CA HIS A 171 -11.03 -9.22 17.85
C HIS A 171 -11.99 -8.03 18.02
N LEU A 172 -12.68 -7.62 16.95
CA LEU A 172 -13.67 -6.53 16.99
C LEU A 172 -14.90 -6.87 17.82
N LYS A 173 -15.37 -8.12 17.81
CA LYS A 173 -16.46 -8.56 18.70
C LYS A 173 -16.04 -8.54 20.16
N ALA A 174 -14.82 -9.00 20.47
CA ALA A 174 -14.28 -9.00 21.82
C ALA A 174 -13.89 -7.59 22.32
N ASN A 175 -13.58 -6.67 21.41
CA ASN A 175 -13.11 -5.31 21.71
C ASN A 175 -13.91 -4.28 20.89
N PRO A 176 -15.21 -4.10 21.20
CA PRO A 176 -16.06 -3.19 20.43
C PRO A 176 -15.51 -1.76 20.50
N GLN A 177 -15.35 -1.14 19.33
CA GLN A 177 -14.95 0.26 19.22
C GLN A 177 -16.19 1.17 19.17
N PRO A 178 -16.08 2.43 19.65
CA PRO A 178 -17.14 3.41 19.46
C PRO A 178 -17.41 3.60 17.96
N SER A 179 -18.65 3.92 17.61
CA SER A 179 -19.02 4.22 16.21
C SER A 179 -18.17 5.35 15.63
N LEU A 180 -18.06 5.42 14.31
CA LEU A 180 -17.29 6.46 13.63
C LEU A 180 -17.76 7.87 14.01
N GLU A 181 -19.06 8.07 14.22
CA GLU A 181 -19.63 9.36 14.66
C GLU A 181 -19.30 9.68 16.12
N ALA A 182 -19.40 8.70 17.03
CA ALA A 182 -18.96 8.88 18.42
C ALA A 182 -17.45 9.16 18.49
N PHE A 183 -16.69 8.53 17.61
CA PHE A 183 -15.26 8.71 17.49
C PHE A 183 -14.90 10.12 16.98
N LYS A 184 -15.56 10.59 15.90
CA LYS A 184 -15.43 11.97 15.40
C LYS A 184 -15.85 13.01 16.45
N ALA A 185 -16.96 12.76 17.16
CA ALA A 185 -17.43 13.65 18.23
C ALA A 185 -16.37 13.79 19.33
N LYS A 186 -15.74 12.68 19.74
CA LYS A 186 -14.64 12.69 20.72
C LYS A 186 -13.41 13.44 20.21
N LEU A 187 -13.03 13.26 18.95
CA LEU A 187 -11.90 13.97 18.35
C LEU A 187 -12.16 15.47 18.18
N SER A 188 -13.41 15.86 17.91
CA SER A 188 -13.78 17.27 17.69
C SER A 188 -13.68 18.14 18.95
N GLY A 189 -13.31 17.58 20.10
CA GLY A 189 -13.11 18.34 21.33
C GLY A 189 -14.38 19.04 21.81
N LYS A 190 -15.57 18.66 21.32
CA LYS A 190 -16.85 19.18 21.80
C LYS A 190 -17.24 18.62 23.18
N THR A 191 -16.27 18.11 23.92
CA THR A 191 -16.34 17.94 25.36
C THR A 191 -16.11 19.32 25.95
N GLU A 192 -17.16 19.87 26.56
CA GLU A 192 -17.16 21.10 27.33
C GLU A 192 -15.84 21.24 28.11
N PRO A 193 -15.04 22.29 27.86
CA PRO A 193 -13.74 22.41 28.47
C PRO A 193 -13.92 22.41 29.99
N ALA A 194 -13.27 21.47 30.67
CA ALA A 194 -13.09 21.57 32.11
C ALA A 194 -12.53 22.97 32.42
N PRO A 195 -13.04 23.68 33.44
CA PRO A 195 -12.66 25.06 33.72
C PRO A 195 -11.14 25.15 33.82
N SER A 196 -10.56 25.89 32.87
CA SER A 196 -9.13 26.12 32.82
C SER A 196 -8.71 26.80 34.13
N PRO A 197 -7.75 26.24 34.90
CA PRO A 197 -7.20 26.97 36.04
C PRO A 197 -6.61 28.28 35.52
N ALA A 198 -7.00 29.38 36.15
CA ALA A 198 -6.59 30.72 35.77
C ALA A 198 -5.06 30.80 35.59
N PRO A 199 -4.57 31.41 34.50
CA PRO A 199 -3.14 31.54 34.27
C PRO A 199 -2.52 32.35 35.43
N PRO A 200 -1.37 31.93 35.98
CA PRO A 200 -0.61 32.77 36.89
C PRO A 200 -0.20 34.04 36.14
N ALA A 201 -0.42 35.18 36.83
CA ALA A 201 -0.22 36.52 36.32
C ALA A 201 1.14 36.68 35.60
N ALA A 202 1.07 37.24 34.40
CA ALA A 202 2.22 37.69 33.64
C ALA A 202 3.00 38.74 34.46
N GLN A 203 4.14 38.34 35.01
CA GLN A 203 5.18 39.25 35.47
C GLN A 203 6.50 38.82 34.82
N ALA A 204 6.90 39.56 33.78
CA ALA A 204 8.29 39.86 33.40
C ALA A 204 8.38 40.18 31.89
N LEU A 205 7.94 41.38 31.49
CA LEU A 205 8.28 42.00 30.22
C LEU A 205 8.45 43.49 30.45
N ALA A 206 9.55 43.88 31.10
CA ALA A 206 9.84 45.29 31.35
C ALA A 206 11.33 45.60 31.56
N GLN A 207 12.24 45.02 30.76
CA GLN A 207 13.61 45.56 30.61
C GLN A 207 14.14 45.23 29.21
N ALA A 208 13.79 46.06 28.22
CA ALA A 208 14.42 46.04 26.91
C ALA A 208 15.40 47.21 26.83
N GLU A 209 16.70 46.92 26.94
CA GLU A 209 17.77 47.89 26.75
C GLU A 209 17.82 48.38 25.29
N PRO A 210 18.24 49.64 25.05
CA PRO A 210 18.33 50.21 23.71
C PRO A 210 19.38 49.47 22.84
N PRO A 211 19.15 49.36 21.52
CA PRO A 211 19.96 48.52 20.64
C PRO A 211 21.39 49.03 20.51
N ARG A 212 22.34 48.33 21.13
CA ARG A 212 23.76 48.44 20.78
C ARG A 212 23.97 47.93 19.35
N LYS A 213 24.88 48.58 18.60
CA LYS A 213 25.28 48.16 17.26
C LYS A 213 25.82 46.73 17.35
N ARG A 214 25.02 45.76 16.88
CA ARG A 214 25.39 44.35 16.92
C ARG A 214 26.59 44.08 16.04
N SER A 215 27.53 43.30 16.53
CA SER A 215 28.68 42.88 15.73
C SER A 215 28.22 41.98 14.58
N ARG A 216 29.05 41.85 13.55
CA ARG A 216 28.76 40.97 12.41
C ARG A 216 28.61 39.51 12.87
N GLU A 217 29.36 39.08 13.87
CA GLU A 217 29.23 37.76 14.51
C GLU A 217 27.82 37.55 15.13
N GLU A 218 27.30 38.53 15.88
CA GLU A 218 25.97 38.44 16.51
C GLU A 218 24.84 38.33 15.46
N ILE A 219 24.99 38.98 14.30
CA ILE A 219 24.04 38.86 13.20
C ILE A 219 24.07 37.43 12.61
N ILE A 220 25.26 36.84 12.43
CA ILE A 220 25.40 35.47 11.90
C ILE A 220 24.77 34.45 12.86
N GLU A 221 24.98 34.61 14.15
CA GLU A 221 24.40 33.72 15.17
C GLU A 221 22.88 33.84 15.25
N ALA A 222 22.35 35.06 15.20
CA ALA A 222 20.90 35.30 15.16
C ALA A 222 20.22 34.68 13.92
N VAL A 223 20.88 34.72 12.75
CA VAL A 223 20.38 34.09 11.52
C VAL A 223 20.34 32.56 11.67
N LYS A 224 21.39 31.94 12.23
CA LYS A 224 21.40 30.50 12.51
C LYS A 224 20.29 30.09 13.48
N ALA A 225 20.07 30.87 14.55
CA ALA A 225 19.00 30.62 15.51
C ALA A 225 17.60 30.71 14.86
N LEU A 226 17.38 31.69 13.98
CA LEU A 226 16.14 31.81 13.19
C LEU A 226 15.92 30.63 12.25
N GLN A 227 16.98 30.14 11.58
CA GLN A 227 16.90 28.97 10.72
C GLN A 227 16.57 27.69 11.51
N LEU A 228 17.23 27.47 12.65
CA LEU A 228 16.93 26.36 13.55
C LEU A 228 15.49 26.42 14.09
N LYS A 229 15.02 27.62 14.46
CA LYS A 229 13.63 27.83 14.90
C LYS A 229 12.64 27.47 13.80
N LYS A 230 12.88 27.90 12.56
CA LYS A 230 12.00 27.58 11.41
C LYS A 230 12.00 26.09 11.05
N VAL A 231 13.14 25.42 11.18
CA VAL A 231 13.24 23.96 11.03
C VAL A 231 12.47 23.25 12.13
N ARG A 232 12.63 23.71 13.39
CA ARG A 232 11.90 23.19 14.54
C ARG A 232 10.39 23.39 14.40
N GLU A 233 9.92 24.58 14.04
CA GLU A 233 8.49 24.85 13.78
C GLU A 233 7.93 24.00 12.64
N LYS A 234 8.72 23.75 11.58
CA LYS A 234 8.32 22.83 10.51
C LYS A 234 8.25 21.38 10.98
N LEU A 235 9.20 20.95 11.82
CA LEU A 235 9.20 19.60 12.39
C LEU A 235 8.08 19.41 13.41
N GLU A 236 7.81 20.42 14.24
CA GLU A 236 6.74 20.43 15.24
C GLU A 236 5.36 20.56 14.58
N GLY A 237 5.21 21.41 13.55
CA GLY A 237 3.98 21.53 12.76
C GLY A 237 3.66 20.30 11.93
N ALA A 238 4.68 19.55 11.47
CA ALA A 238 4.51 18.24 10.86
C ALA A 238 4.24 17.12 11.90
N ALA A 239 4.62 17.34 13.16
CA ALA A 239 4.39 16.39 14.25
C ALA A 239 3.07 16.61 15.01
N SER A 240 2.37 17.73 14.76
CA SER A 240 1.16 18.11 15.51
C SER A 240 -0.16 17.73 14.86
N GLU A 241 -0.18 17.23 13.62
CA GLU A 241 -1.39 16.57 13.13
C GLU A 241 -1.51 15.25 13.90
N PRO A 242 -2.53 15.08 14.76
CA PRO A 242 -2.73 13.83 15.46
C PRO A 242 -2.79 12.74 14.41
N ALA A 243 -1.91 11.74 14.53
CA ALA A 243 -1.87 10.62 13.60
C ALA A 243 -3.31 10.13 13.42
N PRO A 244 -3.79 9.98 12.17
CA PRO A 244 -5.18 9.68 11.89
C PRO A 244 -5.55 8.44 12.71
N VAL A 245 -6.42 8.64 13.69
CA VAL A 245 -6.78 7.56 14.59
C VAL A 245 -7.57 6.56 13.77
N MET A 246 -7.04 5.35 13.69
CA MET A 246 -7.56 4.29 12.86
C MET A 246 -8.82 3.71 13.51
N HIS A 247 -9.98 3.91 12.88
CA HIS A 247 -11.22 3.23 13.27
C HIS A 247 -11.20 1.80 12.71
N LEU A 248 -10.85 0.84 13.57
CA LEU A 248 -10.56 -0.54 13.16
C LEU A 248 -11.71 -1.22 12.41
N PRO A 249 -13.00 -1.10 12.81
CA PRO A 249 -14.11 -1.71 12.05
C PRO A 249 -14.18 -1.26 10.60
N THR A 250 -13.85 0.02 10.34
CA THR A 250 -13.87 0.58 9.00
C THR A 250 -12.69 0.11 8.17
N GLU A 251 -11.49 0.03 8.77
CA GLU A 251 -10.31 -0.54 8.07
C GLU A 251 -10.51 -2.00 7.68
N VAL A 252 -11.08 -2.82 8.57
CA VAL A 252 -11.40 -4.21 8.27
C VAL A 252 -12.40 -4.29 7.11
N GLY A 253 -13.46 -3.48 7.12
CA GLY A 253 -14.41 -3.41 6.02
C GLY A 253 -13.78 -2.97 4.69
N PHE A 254 -12.85 -2.01 4.71
CA PHE A 254 -12.10 -1.63 3.50
C PHE A 254 -11.21 -2.76 2.96
N LEU A 255 -10.54 -3.52 3.84
CA LEU A 255 -9.76 -4.68 3.44
C LEU A 255 -10.63 -5.79 2.84
N GLU A 256 -11.80 -6.04 3.41
CA GLU A 256 -12.79 -6.98 2.86
C GLU A 256 -13.24 -6.57 1.45
N CYS A 257 -13.51 -5.28 1.24
CA CYS A 257 -13.89 -4.79 -0.08
C CYS A 257 -12.74 -4.89 -1.09
N ARG A 258 -11.51 -4.52 -0.72
CA ARG A 258 -10.34 -4.69 -1.60
C ARG A 258 -10.12 -6.16 -1.95
N PHE A 259 -10.31 -7.05 -1.00
CA PHE A 259 -10.23 -8.49 -1.24
C PHE A 259 -11.33 -8.98 -2.18
N ALA A 260 -12.57 -8.54 -2.01
CA ALA A 260 -13.67 -8.86 -2.93
C ALA A 260 -13.43 -8.36 -4.35
N VAL A 261 -12.90 -7.13 -4.51
CA VAL A 261 -12.46 -6.60 -5.82
C VAL A 261 -11.37 -7.48 -6.42
N ARG A 262 -10.37 -7.89 -5.64
CA ARG A 262 -9.27 -8.74 -6.11
C ARG A 262 -9.76 -10.11 -6.58
N LEU A 263 -10.80 -10.64 -5.96
CA LEU A 263 -11.45 -11.91 -6.32
C LEU A 263 -12.48 -11.78 -7.44
N ASN A 264 -12.85 -10.55 -7.83
CA ASN A 264 -13.99 -10.28 -8.71
C ASN A 264 -15.31 -10.92 -8.19
N ASP A 265 -15.52 -10.87 -6.88
CA ASP A 265 -16.72 -11.40 -6.20
C ASP A 265 -17.72 -10.27 -5.93
N ALA A 266 -18.66 -10.08 -6.87
CA ALA A 266 -19.67 -9.03 -6.78
C ALA A 266 -20.55 -9.14 -5.53
N ALA A 267 -20.91 -10.36 -5.12
CA ALA A 267 -21.78 -10.56 -3.97
C ALA A 267 -21.09 -10.16 -2.66
N ARG A 268 -19.81 -10.55 -2.51
CA ARG A 268 -19.00 -10.14 -1.35
C ARG A 268 -18.75 -8.63 -1.35
N LEU A 269 -18.45 -8.05 -2.51
CA LEU A 269 -18.23 -6.62 -2.66
C LEU A 269 -19.48 -5.81 -2.31
N GLY A 270 -20.67 -6.22 -2.79
CA GLY A 270 -21.92 -5.58 -2.44
C GLY A 270 -22.19 -5.57 -0.92
N ARG A 271 -21.95 -6.69 -0.23
CA ARG A 271 -22.13 -6.79 1.23
C ARG A 271 -21.18 -5.86 1.99
N CYS A 272 -19.89 -5.87 1.66
CA CYS A 272 -18.91 -5.06 2.38
C CYS A 272 -19.15 -3.54 2.16
N VAL A 273 -19.55 -3.12 0.95
CA VAL A 273 -19.87 -1.71 0.68
C VAL A 273 -21.13 -1.29 1.45
N ALA A 274 -22.17 -2.13 1.48
CA ALA A 274 -23.37 -1.87 2.28
C ALA A 274 -23.04 -1.74 3.78
N GLN A 275 -22.15 -2.57 4.30
CA GLN A 275 -21.67 -2.49 5.67
C GLN A 275 -20.87 -1.19 5.95
N LEU A 276 -19.98 -0.78 5.04
CA LEU A 276 -19.25 0.49 5.21
C LEU A 276 -20.21 1.70 5.20
N ARG A 277 -21.24 1.68 4.34
CA ARG A 277 -22.29 2.71 4.35
C ARG A 277 -23.03 2.75 5.68
N SER A 278 -23.42 1.60 6.24
CA SER A 278 -24.12 1.56 7.52
C SER A 278 -23.26 2.02 8.70
N GLN A 279 -21.93 1.98 8.56
CA GLN A 279 -20.97 2.57 9.51
C GLN A 279 -20.78 4.10 9.35
N GLY A 280 -21.46 4.74 8.40
CA GLY A 280 -21.33 6.19 8.15
C GLY A 280 -20.05 6.57 7.41
N VAL A 281 -19.46 5.64 6.64
CA VAL A 281 -18.30 5.96 5.80
C VAL A 281 -18.73 6.92 4.68
N PRO A 282 -18.05 8.06 4.49
CA PRO A 282 -18.43 9.04 3.47
C PRO A 282 -18.38 8.46 2.05
N ASP A 283 -19.36 8.85 1.23
CA ASP A 283 -19.47 8.42 -0.18
C ASP A 283 -18.18 8.53 -0.99
N PRO A 284 -17.38 9.62 -0.91
CA PRO A 284 -16.13 9.72 -1.67
C PRO A 284 -15.16 8.55 -1.46
N ASN A 285 -15.16 7.95 -0.26
CA ASN A 285 -14.31 6.81 0.06
C ASN A 285 -14.87 5.48 -0.45
N LEU A 286 -16.15 5.45 -0.82
CA LEU A 286 -16.86 4.27 -1.33
C LEU A 286 -16.96 4.23 -2.85
N LEU A 287 -16.84 5.36 -3.54
CA LEU A 287 -16.94 5.45 -5.00
C LEU A 287 -16.03 4.46 -5.76
N PRO A 288 -14.76 4.22 -5.37
CA PRO A 288 -13.94 3.23 -6.05
C PRO A 288 -14.52 1.80 -5.97
N PHE A 289 -15.13 1.45 -4.84
CA PHE A 289 -15.75 0.14 -4.65
C PHE A 289 -17.09 0.02 -5.37
N ASP A 290 -17.89 1.09 -5.39
CA ASP A 290 -19.11 1.16 -6.20
C ASP A 290 -18.80 0.96 -7.68
N TRP A 291 -17.75 1.61 -8.17
CA TRP A 291 -17.34 1.47 -9.56
C TRP A 291 -16.91 0.04 -9.86
N ALA A 292 -16.09 -0.56 -9.00
CA ALA A 292 -15.68 -1.95 -9.14
C ALA A 292 -16.86 -2.93 -9.06
N LEU A 293 -17.86 -2.66 -8.21
CA LEU A 293 -19.10 -3.44 -8.12
C LEU A 293 -19.88 -3.36 -9.43
N ALA A 294 -20.07 -2.16 -9.98
CA ALA A 294 -20.75 -1.97 -11.25
C ALA A 294 -20.04 -2.71 -12.41
N LEU A 295 -18.70 -2.73 -12.43
CA LEU A 295 -17.96 -3.55 -13.39
C LEU A 295 -18.21 -5.05 -13.19
N ALA A 296 -18.13 -5.54 -11.94
CA ALA A 296 -18.33 -6.96 -11.62
C ALA A 296 -19.75 -7.45 -11.93
N GLU A 297 -20.76 -6.59 -11.74
CA GLU A 297 -22.18 -6.83 -12.08
C GLU A 297 -22.50 -6.63 -13.56
N LYS A 298 -21.53 -6.21 -14.38
CA LYS A 298 -21.71 -5.87 -15.78
C LYS A 298 -22.71 -4.71 -16.02
N ASN A 299 -22.76 -3.76 -15.09
CA ASN A 299 -23.59 -2.56 -15.17
C ASN A 299 -22.79 -1.36 -15.72
N GLN A 300 -22.67 -1.28 -17.06
CA GLN A 300 -21.92 -0.20 -17.73
C GLN A 300 -22.45 1.20 -17.37
N ALA A 301 -23.77 1.40 -17.43
CA ALA A 301 -24.38 2.70 -17.14
C ALA A 301 -24.11 3.16 -15.70
N GLY A 302 -24.18 2.23 -14.74
CA GLY A 302 -23.80 2.50 -13.35
C GLY A 302 -22.34 2.91 -13.22
N ALA A 303 -21.42 2.20 -13.88
CA ALA A 303 -20.00 2.54 -13.85
C ALA A 303 -19.70 3.92 -14.47
N GLU A 304 -20.36 4.29 -15.57
CA GLU A 304 -20.26 5.62 -16.19
C GLU A 304 -20.79 6.73 -15.28
N ALA A 305 -21.94 6.51 -14.64
CA ALA A 305 -22.51 7.45 -13.68
C ALA A 305 -21.55 7.72 -12.51
N ILE A 306 -20.88 6.67 -12.01
CA ILE A 306 -19.91 6.79 -10.91
C ILE A 306 -18.69 7.61 -11.31
N ILE A 307 -18.17 7.44 -12.54
CA ILE A 307 -17.09 8.29 -13.06
C ILE A 307 -17.51 9.76 -13.07
N GLY A 308 -18.75 10.07 -13.47
CA GLY A 308 -19.30 11.43 -13.42
C GLY A 308 -19.37 12.00 -12.00
N ARG A 309 -19.78 11.20 -11.00
CA ARG A 309 -19.78 11.62 -9.59
C ARG A 309 -18.36 11.89 -9.07
N MET A 310 -17.40 11.03 -9.40
CA MET A 310 -16.00 11.23 -9.00
C MET A 310 -15.41 12.48 -9.65
N GLU A 311 -15.75 12.77 -10.91
CA GLU A 311 -15.34 14.00 -11.60
C GLU A 311 -15.86 15.26 -10.88
N ALA A 312 -17.11 15.25 -10.42
CA ALA A 312 -17.66 16.34 -9.61
C ALA A 312 -16.92 16.55 -8.28
N LEU A 313 -16.21 15.53 -7.78
CA LEU A 313 -15.37 15.60 -6.57
C LEU A 313 -13.90 15.93 -6.89
N GLY A 314 -13.57 16.32 -8.12
CA GLY A 314 -12.22 16.72 -8.50
C GLY A 314 -11.28 15.56 -8.85
N LEU A 315 -11.81 14.45 -9.37
CA LEU A 315 -10.98 13.35 -9.88
C LEU A 315 -9.98 13.84 -10.94
N SER A 316 -8.72 13.40 -10.85
CA SER A 316 -7.70 13.78 -11.83
C SER A 316 -8.02 13.25 -13.23
N ALA A 317 -7.64 14.02 -14.26
CA ALA A 317 -7.85 13.64 -15.65
C ALA A 317 -7.21 12.28 -15.99
N GLN A 318 -6.04 11.98 -15.42
CA GLN A 318 -5.36 10.70 -15.59
C GLN A 318 -6.16 9.53 -15.01
N MET A 319 -6.70 9.67 -13.80
CA MET A 319 -7.50 8.61 -13.17
C MET A 319 -8.79 8.37 -13.96
N LYS A 320 -9.46 9.44 -14.39
CA LYS A 320 -10.65 9.37 -15.26
C LYS A 320 -10.36 8.63 -16.57
N ALA A 321 -9.25 8.93 -17.23
CA ALA A 321 -8.83 8.23 -18.45
C ALA A 321 -8.57 6.74 -18.19
N SER A 322 -7.90 6.40 -17.09
CA SER A 322 -7.66 5.01 -16.70
C SER A 322 -8.97 4.25 -16.45
N MET A 323 -9.91 4.83 -15.71
CA MET A 323 -11.21 4.20 -15.43
C MET A 323 -12.02 3.98 -16.71
N ARG A 324 -12.03 4.95 -17.63
CA ARG A 324 -12.71 4.80 -18.93
C ARG A 324 -12.09 3.72 -19.79
N ALA A 325 -10.76 3.64 -19.82
CA ALA A 325 -10.07 2.59 -20.56
C ALA A 325 -10.41 1.19 -20.00
N GLU A 326 -10.49 1.03 -18.68
CA GLU A 326 -10.93 -0.25 -18.09
C GLU A 326 -12.40 -0.55 -18.38
N LEU A 327 -13.26 0.46 -18.35
CA LEU A 327 -14.67 0.31 -18.71
C LEU A 327 -14.81 -0.20 -20.16
N GLU A 328 -14.10 0.40 -21.11
CA GLU A 328 -14.12 -0.03 -22.52
C GLU A 328 -13.59 -1.46 -22.72
N ARG A 329 -12.63 -1.89 -21.90
CA ARG A 329 -12.13 -3.29 -21.92
C ARG A 329 -13.13 -4.27 -21.31
N ALA A 330 -13.80 -3.88 -20.22
CA ALA A 330 -14.79 -4.71 -19.54
C ALA A 330 -16.08 -4.86 -20.35
N PHE A 331 -16.46 -3.80 -21.06
CA PHE A 331 -17.62 -3.72 -21.94
C PHE A 331 -17.15 -3.39 -23.35
N PRO A 332 -16.55 -4.35 -24.08
CA PRO A 332 -16.27 -4.12 -25.48
C PRO A 332 -17.62 -3.85 -26.14
N ARG A 333 -17.91 -2.57 -26.44
CA ARG A 333 -19.09 -2.16 -27.21
C ARG A 333 -19.11 -3.10 -28.38
N PHE A 334 -20.11 -3.97 -28.42
CA PHE A 334 -20.19 -5.07 -29.39
C PHE A 334 -19.74 -4.49 -30.73
N GLN A 335 -18.53 -4.81 -31.18
CA GLN A 335 -18.09 -4.47 -32.54
C GLN A 335 -18.82 -5.34 -33.58
N ALA A 336 -19.90 -6.01 -33.13
CA ALA A 336 -20.95 -6.61 -33.91
C ALA A 336 -21.25 -5.85 -35.20
N PRO A 337 -21.48 -4.53 -35.27
CA PRO A 337 -21.84 -3.95 -36.55
C PRO A 337 -20.74 -4.16 -37.58
N LYS A 338 -19.44 -4.15 -37.23
CA LYS A 338 -18.40 -4.37 -38.24
C LYS A 338 -18.27 -5.83 -38.66
N VAL A 339 -18.33 -6.77 -37.71
CA VAL A 339 -18.24 -8.21 -38.03
C VAL A 339 -19.51 -8.69 -38.73
N PHE A 340 -20.70 -8.31 -38.25
CA PHE A 340 -21.96 -8.64 -38.91
C PHE A 340 -22.12 -7.91 -40.24
N VAL A 341 -21.68 -6.65 -40.40
CA VAL A 341 -21.67 -5.99 -41.72
C VAL A 341 -20.69 -6.68 -42.67
N ALA A 342 -19.49 -7.04 -42.21
CA ALA A 342 -18.54 -7.78 -43.03
C ALA A 342 -19.07 -9.17 -43.42
N LEU A 343 -19.69 -9.89 -42.48
CA LEU A 343 -20.29 -11.19 -42.71
C LEU A 343 -21.50 -11.09 -43.65
N ALA A 344 -22.37 -10.09 -43.45
CA ALA A 344 -23.52 -9.82 -44.32
C ALA A 344 -23.07 -9.42 -45.73
N ALA A 345 -22.03 -8.60 -45.86
CA ALA A 345 -21.44 -8.24 -47.15
C ALA A 345 -20.84 -9.46 -47.85
N LEU A 346 -20.13 -10.33 -47.12
CA LEU A 346 -19.58 -11.57 -47.65
C LEU A 346 -20.68 -12.54 -48.11
N LEU A 347 -21.71 -12.75 -47.29
CA LEU A 347 -22.88 -13.56 -47.65
C LEU A 347 -23.62 -12.99 -48.86
N GLY A 348 -23.77 -11.66 -48.93
CA GLY A 348 -24.35 -10.97 -50.08
C GLY A 348 -23.53 -11.17 -51.37
N ALA A 349 -22.20 -11.09 -51.29
CA ALA A 349 -21.31 -11.34 -52.43
C ALA A 349 -21.38 -12.80 -52.91
N VAL A 350 -21.44 -13.76 -51.98
CA VAL A 350 -21.61 -15.19 -52.31
C VAL A 350 -22.97 -15.44 -52.98
N ALA A 351 -24.05 -14.84 -52.47
CA ALA A 351 -25.38 -14.94 -53.07
C ALA A 351 -25.44 -14.31 -54.47
N ALA A 352 -24.82 -13.14 -54.67
CA ALA A 352 -24.73 -12.51 -55.98
C ALA A 352 -23.95 -13.38 -56.98
N LEU A 353 -22.83 -13.98 -56.53
CA LEU A 353 -22.03 -14.89 -57.36
C LEU A 353 -22.80 -16.15 -57.74
N THR A 354 -23.53 -16.78 -56.81
CA THR A 354 -24.34 -17.97 -57.10
C THR A 354 -25.49 -17.66 -58.06
N ILE A 355 -26.18 -16.53 -57.88
CA ILE A 355 -27.23 -16.07 -58.81
C ILE A 355 -26.63 -15.81 -60.21
N TYR A 356 -25.49 -15.14 -60.29
CA TYR A 356 -24.79 -14.87 -61.55
C TYR A 356 -24.40 -16.15 -62.29
N LEU A 357 -23.79 -17.11 -61.58
CA LEU A 357 -23.39 -18.40 -62.15
C LEU A 357 -24.61 -19.23 -62.62
N TRP A 358 -25.72 -19.16 -61.90
CA TRP A 358 -26.98 -19.82 -62.29
C TRP A 358 -27.63 -19.18 -63.53
N ALA A 359 -27.66 -17.85 -63.61
CA ALA A 359 -28.18 -17.14 -64.77
C ALA A 359 -27.37 -17.43 -66.04
N ARG A 360 -26.03 -17.48 -65.91
CA ARG A 360 -25.13 -17.82 -67.03
C ARG A 360 -25.36 -19.23 -67.57
N ARG A 361 -25.66 -20.21 -66.70
CA ARG A 361 -25.98 -21.59 -67.12
C ARG A 361 -27.29 -21.70 -67.89
N ARG A 362 -28.31 -20.91 -67.55
CA ARG A 362 -29.61 -20.91 -68.25
C ARG A 362 -29.57 -20.24 -69.63
N GLY A 363 -28.66 -19.30 -69.84
CA GLY A 363 -28.49 -18.60 -71.13
C GLY A 363 -27.85 -19.45 -72.23
N ALA A 364 -27.15 -20.54 -71.87
CA ALA A 364 -26.62 -21.49 -72.84
C ALA A 364 -27.76 -22.40 -73.35
N ARG A 365 -28.56 -21.89 -74.29
CA ARG A 365 -29.45 -22.75 -75.06
C ARG A 365 -28.59 -23.75 -75.82
N PRO A 366 -28.85 -25.07 -75.71
CA PRO A 366 -28.15 -26.03 -76.55
C PRO A 366 -28.37 -25.64 -78.00
N ALA A 367 -27.27 -25.56 -78.76
CA ALA A 367 -27.35 -25.35 -80.20
C ALA A 367 -28.24 -26.46 -80.80
N PRO A 368 -29.16 -26.12 -81.71
CA PRO A 368 -29.98 -27.15 -82.36
C PRO A 368 -29.05 -28.16 -83.02
N ALA A 369 -29.24 -29.44 -82.71
CA ALA A 369 -28.52 -30.52 -83.35
C ALA A 369 -28.87 -30.53 -84.84
N VAL A 370 -27.84 -30.48 -85.69
CA VAL A 370 -27.94 -30.57 -87.16
C VAL A 370 -28.00 -32.02 -87.59
#